data_AF-A0A2D5TH02-F1
#
_entry.id   AF-A0A2D5TH02-F1
#
_cell.length_a   1.000
_cell.length_b   1.000
_cell.length_c   1.000
_cell.angle_alpha   90.00
_cell.angle_beta   90.00
_cell.angle_gamma   90.00
#
_symmetry.space_group_name_H-M   'P 1'
#
loop_
_entity.id
_entity.type
_entity.pdbx_description
1 polymer ?
#
loop_
_entity_poly.entity_id
_entity_poly.type
_entity_poly.pdbx_seq_one_letter_code
_entity_poly.pdbx_strand_id
1 'polypeptide(L)'
;YYLAANPVKTVADVCIALYGLAFKPDVDDLRESPALGIAKVLAQSHPSTVLAVEPYIADLSGIAFDGLALTNLENAMLEADIHGLLVDHSVFKLAQPPSGIIVDTRGMWATQN
;
A
#
# COMPACT_ATOMS: atom_id res chain seq x y z
N TYR A 1 11.34 15.05 -5.21
CA TYR A 1 11.76 13.85 -4.46
C TYR A 1 11.37 14.01 -3.01
N TYR A 2 10.69 13.04 -2.39
CA TYR A 2 10.13 13.15 -1.03
C TYR A 2 11.18 13.57 0.02
N LEU A 3 12.31 12.84 0.08
CA LEU A 3 13.37 13.10 1.05
C LEU A 3 14.09 14.44 0.80
N ALA A 4 14.19 14.88 -0.46
CA ALA A 4 14.73 16.20 -0.76
C ALA A 4 13.83 17.34 -0.23
N ALA A 5 12.50 17.10 -0.18
CA ALA A 5 11.55 18.03 0.41
C ALA A 5 11.45 17.92 1.95
N ASN A 6 11.99 16.84 2.53
CA ASN A 6 11.94 16.54 3.97
C ASN A 6 13.36 16.22 4.49
N PRO A 7 14.26 17.21 4.57
CA PRO A 7 15.69 16.97 4.81
C PRO A 7 16.04 16.44 6.21
N VAL A 8 15.10 16.50 7.14
CA VAL A 8 15.24 15.93 8.50
C VAL A 8 14.79 14.47 8.57
N LYS A 9 14.06 13.97 7.56
CA LYS A 9 13.60 12.58 7.49
C LYS A 9 14.64 11.72 6.79
N THR A 10 14.80 10.51 7.29
CA THR A 10 15.53 9.41 6.65
C THR A 10 14.57 8.46 5.95
N VAL A 11 15.10 7.48 5.21
CA VAL A 11 14.27 6.42 4.62
C VAL A 11 13.46 5.67 5.69
N ALA A 12 14.01 5.50 6.89
CA ALA A 12 13.32 4.82 8.00
C ALA A 12 12.12 5.64 8.55
N ASP A 13 12.11 6.95 8.34
CA ASP A 13 10.99 7.81 8.78
C ASP A 13 9.87 7.89 7.74
N VAL A 14 10.02 7.24 6.59
CA VAL A 14 9.02 7.23 5.51
C VAL A 14 8.07 6.06 5.72
N CYS A 15 6.79 6.36 5.92
CA CYS A 15 5.74 5.36 5.97
C CYS A 15 5.19 5.10 4.57
N ILE A 16 5.09 3.82 4.17
CA ILE A 16 4.56 3.41 2.86
C ILE A 16 3.32 2.55 3.06
N ALA A 17 2.23 2.90 2.36
CA ALA A 17 1.03 2.07 2.27
C ALA A 17 0.84 1.50 0.86
N LEU A 18 0.56 0.21 0.79
CA LEU A 18 0.20 -0.52 -0.43
C LEU A 18 -1.28 -0.91 -0.38
N TYR A 19 -2.03 -0.52 -1.41
CA TYR A 19 -3.46 -0.75 -1.51
C TYR A 19 -3.74 -1.88 -2.50
N GLY A 20 -4.26 -2.98 -1.96
CA GLY A 20 -4.52 -4.22 -2.68
C GLY A 20 -3.35 -5.19 -2.65
N LEU A 21 -3.61 -6.43 -2.27
CA LEU A 21 -2.68 -7.55 -2.30
C LEU A 21 -3.18 -8.71 -3.16
N ALA A 22 -4.49 -8.83 -3.40
CA ALA A 22 -5.08 -9.88 -4.22
C ALA A 22 -4.63 -9.83 -5.69
N PHE A 23 -4.84 -10.91 -6.45
CA PHE A 23 -4.48 -10.93 -7.86
C PHE A 23 -5.45 -10.14 -8.76
N LYS A 24 -6.67 -9.85 -8.26
CA LYS A 24 -7.71 -9.07 -8.96
C LYS A 24 -8.59 -8.33 -7.93
N PRO A 25 -9.36 -7.32 -8.37
CA PRO A 25 -10.28 -6.61 -7.49
C PRO A 25 -11.31 -7.54 -6.82
N ASP A 26 -11.67 -7.16 -5.60
CA ASP A 26 -12.82 -7.63 -4.83
C ASP A 26 -12.83 -9.13 -4.51
N VAL A 27 -11.65 -9.72 -4.33
CA VAL A 27 -11.48 -11.10 -3.86
C VAL A 27 -10.39 -11.19 -2.81
N ASP A 28 -10.38 -12.30 -2.07
CA ASP A 28 -9.45 -12.63 -1.00
C ASP A 28 -8.26 -13.48 -1.46
N ASP A 29 -8.24 -13.93 -2.71
CA ASP A 29 -7.21 -14.83 -3.22
C ASP A 29 -5.89 -14.10 -3.49
N LEU A 30 -4.89 -14.42 -2.67
CA LEU A 30 -3.53 -13.86 -2.76
C LEU A 30 -2.57 -14.77 -3.54
N ARG A 31 -3.00 -15.97 -3.95
CA ARG A 31 -2.13 -16.92 -4.65
C ARG A 31 -1.72 -16.34 -6.00
N GLU A 32 -0.44 -16.51 -6.32
CA GLU A 32 0.17 -15.99 -7.56
C GLU A 32 -0.04 -14.48 -7.79
N SER A 33 -0.37 -13.72 -6.74
CA SER A 33 -0.58 -12.28 -6.87
C SER A 33 0.73 -11.54 -7.15
N PRO A 34 0.82 -10.78 -8.25
CA PRO A 34 1.94 -9.89 -8.51
C PRO A 34 2.04 -8.76 -7.46
N ALA A 35 0.89 -8.27 -6.98
CA ALA A 35 0.82 -7.22 -5.96
C ALA A 35 1.45 -7.68 -4.65
N LEU A 36 1.16 -8.92 -4.22
CA LEU A 36 1.82 -9.51 -3.07
C LEU A 36 3.33 -9.68 -3.27
N GLY A 37 3.76 -10.00 -4.50
CA GLY A 37 5.19 -10.05 -4.85
C GLY A 37 5.89 -8.70 -4.66
N ILE A 38 5.27 -7.61 -5.11
CA ILE A 38 5.76 -6.24 -4.91
C ILE A 38 5.82 -5.92 -3.42
N ALA A 39 4.75 -6.20 -2.67
CA ALA A 39 4.68 -5.95 -1.23
C ALA A 39 5.79 -6.68 -0.46
N LYS A 40 6.10 -7.92 -0.83
CA LYS A 40 7.19 -8.71 -0.25
C LYS A 40 8.56 -8.07 -0.49
N VAL A 41 8.86 -7.70 -1.74
CA VAL A 41 10.15 -7.08 -2.09
C VAL A 41 10.31 -5.75 -1.36
N LEU A 42 9.24 -4.96 -1.26
CA LEU A 42 9.29 -3.68 -0.57
C LEU A 42 9.45 -3.85 0.95
N ALA A 43 8.70 -4.74 1.57
CA ALA A 43 8.81 -5.05 3.00
C ALA A 43 10.22 -5.55 3.39
N GLN A 44 10.90 -6.28 2.49
CA GLN A 44 12.26 -6.78 2.72
C GLN A 44 13.36 -5.73 2.52
N SER A 45 13.11 -4.70 1.72
CA SER A 45 14.11 -3.69 1.36
C SER A 45 13.92 -2.35 2.07
N HIS A 46 12.70 -2.06 2.54
CA HIS A 46 12.39 -0.86 3.30
C HIS A 46 12.79 -1.05 4.77
N PRO A 47 13.54 -0.12 5.38
CA PRO A 47 13.98 -0.24 6.78
C PRO A 47 12.85 -0.21 7.82
N SER A 48 11.64 0.21 7.43
CA SER A 48 10.47 0.30 8.31
C SER A 48 9.35 -0.58 7.82
N THR A 49 8.39 -0.87 8.69
CA THR A 49 7.21 -1.65 8.34
C THR A 49 6.41 -0.97 7.23
N VAL A 50 6.11 -1.71 6.18
CA VAL A 50 5.19 -1.32 5.11
C VAL A 50 3.77 -1.65 5.55
N LEU A 51 2.84 -0.72 5.35
CA LEU A 51 1.42 -0.94 5.59
C LEU A 51 0.78 -1.57 4.34
N ALA A 52 -0.03 -2.61 4.53
CA ALA A 52 -0.85 -3.19 3.49
C ALA A 52 -2.34 -2.98 3.80
N VAL A 53 -3.11 -2.60 2.79
CA VAL A 53 -4.56 -2.52 2.85
C VAL A 53 -5.14 -3.55 1.90
N GLU A 54 -5.65 -4.65 2.44
CA GLU A 54 -6.39 -5.66 1.68
C GLU A 54 -7.76 -5.88 2.35
N PRO A 55 -8.85 -5.31 1.79
CA PRO A 55 -10.17 -5.30 2.44
C PRO A 55 -10.81 -6.68 2.58
N TYR A 56 -10.38 -7.66 1.78
CA TYR A 56 -11.04 -8.96 1.66
C TYR A 56 -10.36 -10.07 2.48
N ILE A 57 -9.30 -9.76 3.24
CA ILE A 57 -8.66 -10.71 4.17
C ILE A 57 -8.71 -10.19 5.61
N ALA A 58 -8.73 -11.09 6.58
CA ALA A 58 -8.73 -10.74 8.00
C ALA A 58 -7.31 -10.57 8.56
N ASP A 59 -6.34 -11.31 8.00
CA ASP A 59 -4.95 -11.32 8.45
C ASP A 59 -4.03 -11.80 7.32
N LEU A 60 -2.72 -11.78 7.60
CA LEU A 60 -1.67 -12.30 6.72
C LEU A 60 -1.26 -13.74 7.12
N SER A 61 -2.06 -14.42 7.93
CA SER A 61 -1.77 -15.78 8.40
C SER A 61 -1.87 -16.75 7.21
N GLY A 62 -0.71 -17.16 6.68
CA GLY A 62 -0.59 -17.94 5.45
C GLY A 62 0.43 -17.36 4.46
N ILE A 63 0.79 -16.09 4.64
CA ILE A 63 1.85 -15.40 3.88
C ILE A 63 2.77 -14.69 4.86
N ALA A 64 3.45 -15.48 5.70
CA ALA A 64 4.37 -14.95 6.71
C ALA A 64 5.65 -14.39 6.06
N PHE A 65 5.87 -13.09 6.24
CA PHE A 65 7.16 -12.43 6.04
C PHE A 65 7.21 -11.16 6.87
N ASP A 66 8.41 -10.80 7.32
CA ASP A 66 8.63 -9.63 8.16
C ASP A 66 8.51 -8.33 7.35
N GLY A 67 8.24 -7.23 8.05
CA GLY A 67 8.23 -5.89 7.46
C GLY A 67 6.93 -5.50 6.74
N LEU A 68 5.88 -6.32 6.80
CA LEU A 68 4.54 -5.97 6.31
C LEU A 68 3.50 -6.08 7.42
N ALA A 69 2.67 -5.05 7.58
CA ALA A 69 1.56 -5.05 8.51
C ALA A 69 0.23 -4.78 7.79
N LEU A 70 -0.75 -5.66 7.97
CA LEU A 70 -2.10 -5.42 7.50
C LEU A 70 -2.75 -4.32 8.36
N THR A 71 -3.40 -3.36 7.69
CA THR A 71 -4.12 -2.27 8.33
C THR A 71 -5.39 -1.94 7.53
N ASN A 72 -6.24 -1.09 8.09
CA ASN A 72 -7.43 -0.62 7.40
C ASN A 72 -7.14 0.62 6.52
N LEU A 73 -8.10 0.95 5.65
CA LEU A 73 -8.00 2.06 4.71
C LEU A 73 -7.74 3.41 5.39
N GLU A 74 -8.46 3.70 6.48
CA GLU A 74 -8.37 4.97 7.22
C GLU A 74 -6.98 5.19 7.83
N ASN A 75 -6.46 4.19 8.54
CA ASN A 75 -5.13 4.24 9.14
C ASN A 75 -4.04 4.41 8.08
N ALA A 76 -4.13 3.67 6.97
CA ALA A 76 -3.15 3.81 5.89
C ALA A 76 -3.17 5.20 5.26
N MET A 77 -4.35 5.80 5.10
CA MET A 77 -4.50 7.15 4.57
C MET A 77 -3.96 8.23 5.52
N LEU A 78 -4.04 8.00 6.83
CA LEU A 78 -3.55 8.93 7.84
C LEU A 78 -2.04 8.85 8.04
N GLU A 79 -1.49 7.64 8.10
CA GLU A 79 -0.11 7.39 8.56
C GLU A 79 0.92 7.39 7.44
N ALA A 80 0.52 7.08 6.21
CA ALA A 80 1.48 6.91 5.12
C ALA A 80 1.88 8.24 4.46
N ASP A 81 3.15 8.32 4.08
CA ASP A 81 3.71 9.41 3.29
C ASP A 81 3.62 9.12 1.78
N ILE A 82 3.66 7.84 1.43
CA ILE A 82 3.65 7.31 0.08
C ILE A 82 2.57 6.23 -0.04
N HIS A 83 1.72 6.36 -1.05
CA HIS A 83 0.57 5.53 -1.30
C HIS A 83 0.72 4.82 -2.66
N GLY A 84 0.89 3.50 -2.63
CA GLY A 84 0.98 2.65 -3.83
C GLY A 84 -0.30 1.90 -4.09
N LEU A 85 -1.03 2.22 -5.15
CA LEU A 85 -2.21 1.47 -5.56
C LEU A 85 -1.81 0.33 -6.48
N LEU A 86 -2.00 -0.91 -6.02
CA LEU A 86 -1.64 -2.13 -6.75
C LEU A 86 -2.86 -2.88 -7.30
N VAL A 87 -4.01 -2.80 -6.62
CA VAL A 87 -5.27 -3.43 -7.05
C VAL A 87 -6.43 -2.46 -6.82
N ASP A 88 -7.27 -2.28 -7.83
CA ASP A 88 -8.37 -1.30 -7.82
C ASP A 88 -9.67 -1.87 -7.21
N HIS A 89 -9.61 -2.33 -5.96
CA HIS A 89 -10.79 -2.77 -5.21
C HIS A 89 -11.87 -1.68 -5.21
N SER A 90 -13.13 -2.10 -5.30
CA SER A 90 -14.27 -1.20 -5.37
C SER A 90 -14.37 -0.28 -4.15
N VAL A 91 -13.96 -0.76 -2.97
CA VAL A 91 -13.95 0.06 -1.75
C VAL A 91 -13.00 1.26 -1.83
N PHE A 92 -11.89 1.16 -2.57
CA PHE A 92 -10.95 2.28 -2.72
C PHE A 92 -11.50 3.38 -3.64
N LYS A 93 -12.41 3.03 -4.56
CA LYS A 93 -13.09 3.98 -5.46
C LYS A 93 -14.09 4.86 -4.73
N LEU A 94 -14.59 4.39 -3.58
CA LEU A 94 -15.54 5.12 -2.74
C LEU A 94 -14.84 6.12 -1.80
N ALA A 95 -13.54 5.97 -1.61
CA ALA A 95 -12.74 6.88 -0.80
C ALA A 95 -12.14 8.01 -1.64
N GLN A 96 -11.88 9.16 -1.01
CA GLN A 96 -11.10 10.21 -1.64
C GLN A 96 -9.64 9.73 -1.84
N PRO A 97 -8.95 10.17 -2.90
CA PRO A 97 -7.53 9.92 -3.04
C PRO A 97 -6.75 10.35 -1.78
N PRO A 98 -5.75 9.58 -1.33
CA PRO A 98 -4.93 9.96 -0.18
C PRO A 98 -4.12 11.23 -0.46
N SER A 99 -3.76 11.97 0.60
CA SER A 99 -2.79 13.07 0.49
C SER A 99 -1.36 12.54 0.50
N GLY A 100 -0.44 13.20 -0.20
CA GLY A 100 0.97 12.80 -0.25
C GLY A 100 1.39 12.29 -1.62
N ILE A 101 2.39 11.41 -1.67
CA ILE A 101 2.87 10.87 -2.95
C ILE A 101 2.05 9.66 -3.34
N ILE A 102 1.43 9.73 -4.52
CA ILE A 102 0.63 8.64 -5.07
C ILE A 102 1.40 7.96 -6.21
N VAL A 103 1.53 6.64 -6.11
CA VAL A 103 1.96 5.75 -7.20
C VAL A 103 0.75 4.94 -7.62
N ASP A 104 0.07 5.39 -8.67
CA ASP A 104 -1.16 4.78 -9.18
C ASP A 104 -0.87 3.89 -10.38
N THR A 105 -0.83 2.57 -10.16
CA THR A 105 -0.62 1.59 -11.25
C THR A 105 -1.90 1.23 -11.99
N ARG A 106 -3.05 1.72 -11.54
CA ARG A 106 -4.39 1.35 -12.01
C ARG A 106 -5.14 2.49 -12.71
N GLY A 107 -4.64 3.73 -12.60
CA GLY A 107 -5.28 4.93 -13.12
C GLY A 107 -6.56 5.32 -12.37
N MET A 108 -6.72 4.87 -11.12
CA MET A 108 -7.94 5.08 -10.32
C MET A 108 -7.97 6.45 -9.61
N TRP A 109 -6.83 6.93 -9.14
CA TRP A 109 -6.67 8.18 -8.38
C TRP A 109 -6.08 9.30 -9.23
N ALA A 110 -5.52 9.00 -10.40
CA ALA A 110 -4.88 9.95 -11.30
C ALA A 110 -5.81 10.95 -12.02
N THR A 111 -7.02 11.22 -11.52
CA THR A 111 -7.92 12.25 -12.05
C THR A 111 -8.15 13.36 -11.04
N GLN A 112 -7.18 14.27 -10.90
CA GLN A 112 -7.42 15.70 -10.63
C GLN A 112 -6.32 16.51 -11.32
N ASN A 113 -6.64 17.02 -12.52
CA ASN A 113 -5.95 18.17 -13.12
C ASN A 113 -6.52 19.46 -12.51
#